data_AF-E6U3U7-F1
#
_entry.id   AF-E6U3U7-F1
#
_cell.length_a   1.000
_cell.length_b   1.000
_cell.length_c   1.000
_cell.angle_alpha   90.00
_cell.angle_beta   90.00
_cell.angle_gamma   90.00
#
_symmetry.space_group_name_H-M   'P 1'
#
loop_
_entity.id
_entity.type
_entity.pdbx_description
1 polymer ?
#
loop_
_entity_poly.entity_id
_entity_poly.type
_entity_poly.pdbx_seq_one_letter_code
_entity_poly.pdbx_strand_id
1 'polypeptide(L)'
;MSHCSTFDIKFRDKHILFKAMRNLNLQPENRVWEQYRTILGKLVLGRLGIEEKSLGVLLTGYCDKINIFFLPQENGELKLSMESHVFSPDQIQLKGQNLAHALQKEYVKSALYQLQKSLIESGQSVRLETEEKSEEIIHTLFIGDQGKKLVVKLHPEGVVSEQVEGYVGKSCADLTAVLENSMTTEAQREWASEQTEVMNNQEVQVLRLNNIDL
;
A
#
# COMPACT_ATOMS: atom_id res chain seq x y z
N MET A 1 -14.06 -19.01 3.85
CA MET A 1 -12.72 -18.78 4.47
C MET A 1 -12.19 -17.39 4.13
N SER A 2 -12.13 -16.49 5.12
CA SER A 2 -11.49 -15.17 5.04
C SER A 2 -9.99 -15.26 5.41
N HIS A 3 -9.17 -14.32 4.93
CA HIS A 3 -7.80 -14.15 5.44
C HIS A 3 -7.53 -12.68 5.75
N CYS A 4 -6.56 -12.49 6.63
CA CYS A 4 -5.99 -11.20 6.97
C CYS A 4 -4.50 -11.24 6.60
N SER A 5 -3.98 -10.22 5.92
CA SER A 5 -2.54 -10.04 5.73
C SER A 5 -2.08 -8.72 6.33
N THR A 6 -0.88 -8.71 6.90
CA THR A 6 -0.22 -7.49 7.38
C THR A 6 1.19 -7.39 6.82
N PHE A 7 1.57 -6.21 6.33
CA PHE A 7 2.91 -5.95 5.77
C PHE A 7 3.29 -4.47 5.77
N ASP A 8 4.59 -4.17 5.73
CA ASP A 8 5.11 -2.82 5.52
C ASP A 8 5.01 -2.41 4.04
N ILE A 9 4.59 -1.17 3.75
CA ILE A 9 4.57 -0.68 2.37
C ILE A 9 6.00 -0.55 1.82
N LYS A 10 6.22 -1.22 0.69
CA LYS A 10 7.37 -1.03 -0.20
C LYS A 10 6.87 -0.57 -1.58
N PHE A 11 7.59 0.35 -2.20
CA PHE A 11 7.29 0.75 -3.58
C PHE A 11 7.91 -0.28 -4.53
N ARG A 12 7.11 -0.88 -5.42
CA ARG A 12 7.59 -1.88 -6.40
C ARG A 12 7.07 -1.58 -7.81
N ASP A 13 5.78 -1.26 -7.92
CA ASP A 13 5.16 -0.94 -9.20
C ASP A 13 5.43 0.52 -9.58
N LYS A 14 6.26 0.71 -10.62
CA LYS A 14 6.61 2.02 -11.17
C LYS A 14 5.40 2.78 -11.73
N HIS A 15 4.41 2.10 -12.30
CA HIS A 15 3.23 2.75 -12.88
C HIS A 15 2.31 3.29 -11.78
N ILE A 16 2.07 2.50 -10.74
CA ILE A 16 1.29 2.95 -9.57
C ILE A 16 2.01 4.11 -8.89
N LEU A 17 3.32 4.01 -8.74
CA LEU A 17 4.13 5.05 -8.13
C LEU A 17 4.11 6.35 -8.94
N PHE A 18 4.28 6.26 -10.26
CA PHE A 18 4.18 7.40 -11.16
C PHE A 18 2.81 8.09 -11.03
N LYS A 19 1.72 7.32 -10.96
CA LYS A 19 0.37 7.85 -10.79
C LYS A 19 0.19 8.54 -9.43
N ALA A 20 0.64 7.90 -8.34
CA ALA A 20 0.58 8.46 -6.99
C ALA A 20 1.34 9.79 -6.91
N MET A 21 2.54 9.86 -7.51
CA MET A 21 3.33 11.09 -7.57
C MET A 21 2.63 12.19 -8.38
N ARG A 22 1.95 11.86 -9.49
CA ARG A 22 1.16 12.84 -10.24
C ARG A 22 -0.02 13.38 -9.43
N ASN A 23 -0.74 12.51 -8.71
CA ASN A 23 -1.87 12.93 -7.87
C ASN A 23 -1.42 13.91 -6.77
N LEU A 24 -0.18 13.76 -6.28
CA LEU A 24 0.45 14.67 -5.32
C LEU A 24 1.14 15.88 -5.96
N ASN A 25 0.97 16.10 -7.27
CA ASN A 25 1.59 17.19 -8.02
C ASN A 25 3.13 17.23 -7.96
N LEU A 26 3.79 16.08 -7.76
CA LEU A 26 5.26 15.97 -7.65
C LEU A 26 5.99 16.02 -9.00
N GLN A 27 5.26 16.20 -10.10
CA GLN A 27 5.77 16.25 -11.48
C GLN A 27 6.78 15.13 -11.79
N PRO A 28 6.35 13.86 -11.71
CA PRO A 28 7.24 12.74 -11.90
C PRO A 28 7.85 12.71 -13.30
N GLU A 29 9.16 12.53 -13.37
CA GLU A 29 9.91 12.32 -14.60
C GLU A 29 10.68 11.00 -14.55
N ASN A 30 10.72 10.31 -15.69
CA ASN A 30 11.61 9.17 -15.87
C ASN A 30 12.97 9.71 -16.31
N ARG A 31 13.91 9.82 -15.37
CA ARG A 31 15.28 10.23 -15.66
C ARG A 31 16.23 9.07 -15.41
N VAL A 32 17.22 8.95 -16.29
CA VAL A 32 18.36 8.09 -16.01
C VAL A 32 19.28 8.86 -15.08
N TRP A 33 19.40 8.40 -13.84
CA TRP A 33 20.32 8.94 -12.86
C TRP A 33 21.68 8.24 -12.99
N GLU A 34 22.75 9.03 -12.90
CA GLU A 34 24.12 8.55 -12.83
C GLU A 34 24.62 8.70 -11.40
N GLN A 35 24.91 7.59 -10.73
CA GLN A 35 25.57 7.62 -9.44
C GLN A 35 27.09 7.51 -9.65
N TYR A 36 27.82 8.37 -8.95
CA TYR A 36 29.28 8.41 -8.91
C TYR A 36 29.73 8.16 -7.47
N ARG A 37 30.84 7.44 -7.25
CA ARG A 37 31.32 7.17 -5.89
C ARG A 37 31.84 8.42 -5.20
N THR A 38 32.27 9.42 -5.97
CA THR A 38 32.82 10.67 -5.46
C THR A 38 32.33 11.88 -6.25
N ILE A 39 32.42 13.07 -5.64
CA ILE A 39 32.16 14.35 -6.34
C ILE A 39 33.14 14.55 -7.50
N LEU A 40 34.41 14.12 -7.33
CA LEU A 40 35.40 14.11 -8.41
C LEU A 40 34.96 13.18 -9.55
N GLY A 41 34.37 12.05 -9.21
CA GLY A 41 33.70 11.14 -10.12
C GLY A 41 32.65 11.83 -10.96
N LYS A 42 31.70 12.51 -10.30
CA LYS A 42 30.62 13.22 -11.00
C LYS A 42 31.11 14.36 -11.89
N LEU A 43 32.08 15.15 -11.43
CA LEU A 43 32.48 16.38 -12.10
C LEU A 43 33.57 16.19 -13.16
N VAL A 44 34.45 15.20 -12.97
CA VAL A 44 35.68 15.04 -13.76
C VAL A 44 35.79 13.63 -14.34
N LEU A 45 35.88 12.59 -13.49
CA LEU A 45 36.24 11.24 -13.96
C LEU A 45 35.14 10.58 -14.79
N GLY A 46 33.88 10.85 -14.45
CA GLY A 46 32.70 10.40 -15.20
C GLY A 46 32.61 11.01 -16.59
N ARG A 47 32.94 12.30 -16.72
CA ARG A 47 33.00 12.99 -18.03
C ARG A 47 34.11 12.43 -18.93
N LEU A 48 35.19 11.94 -18.32
CA LEU A 48 36.33 11.33 -19.01
C LEU A 48 36.13 9.83 -19.28
N GLY A 49 35.02 9.22 -18.82
CA GLY A 49 34.75 7.80 -18.99
C GLY A 49 35.64 6.87 -18.17
N ILE A 50 36.26 7.38 -17.11
CA ILE A 50 37.26 6.66 -16.30
C ILE A 50 36.61 5.91 -15.12
N GLU A 51 35.49 6.42 -14.60
CA GLU A 51 34.77 5.79 -13.48
C GLU A 51 33.49 5.09 -13.98
N GLU A 52 33.25 3.88 -13.49
CA GLU A 52 31.98 3.17 -13.74
C GLU A 52 30.82 3.96 -13.14
N LYS A 53 29.93 4.41 -14.01
CA LYS A 53 28.65 5.01 -13.63
C LYS A 53 27.61 3.91 -13.47
N SER A 54 26.93 3.85 -12.32
CA SER A 54 25.69 3.08 -12.24
C SER A 54 24.55 3.93 -12.79
N LEU A 55 23.90 3.42 -13.85
CA LEU A 55 22.72 4.00 -14.46
C LEU A 55 21.49 3.46 -13.73
N GLY A 56 20.87 4.29 -12.89
CA GLY A 56 19.58 3.99 -12.29
C GLY A 56 18.47 4.65 -13.10
N VAL A 57 17.56 3.89 -13.71
CA VAL A 57 16.32 4.48 -14.23
C VAL A 57 15.47 4.85 -13.03
N LEU A 58 15.35 6.15 -12.78
CA LEU A 58 14.79 6.68 -11.56
C LEU A 58 13.54 7.49 -11.86
N LEU A 59 12.52 7.22 -11.08
CA LEU A 59 11.39 8.12 -10.97
C LEU A 59 11.83 9.29 -10.09
N THR A 60 11.78 10.51 -10.60
CA THR A 60 12.14 11.72 -9.86
C THR A 60 10.95 12.64 -9.73
N GLY A 61 10.84 13.38 -8.63
CA GLY A 61 9.86 14.44 -8.46
C GLY A 61 10.44 15.62 -7.70
N TYR A 62 9.71 16.72 -7.69
CA TYR A 62 10.10 17.94 -6.98
C TYR A 62 8.91 18.52 -6.24
N CYS A 63 9.10 18.86 -4.97
CA CYS A 63 8.10 19.50 -4.14
C CYS A 63 8.76 20.38 -3.11
N ASP A 64 8.33 21.65 -3.00
CA ASP A 64 8.76 22.58 -1.96
C ASP A 64 10.28 22.63 -1.71
N LYS A 65 11.10 22.63 -2.76
CA LYS A 65 12.59 22.64 -2.67
C LYS A 65 13.21 21.33 -2.20
N ILE A 66 12.45 20.24 -2.19
CA ILE A 66 12.90 18.88 -1.95
C ILE A 66 12.86 18.13 -3.28
N ASN A 67 14.01 17.59 -3.68
CA ASN A 67 14.07 16.61 -4.76
C ASN A 67 13.75 15.24 -4.18
N ILE A 68 12.91 14.49 -4.86
CA ILE A 68 12.44 13.17 -4.47
C ILE A 68 12.87 12.19 -5.55
N PHE A 69 13.43 11.05 -5.16
CA PHE A 69 14.08 10.18 -6.13
C PHE A 69 14.05 8.71 -5.62
N PHE A 70 13.72 7.75 -6.50
CA PHE A 70 13.46 6.34 -6.13
C PHE A 70 14.51 5.36 -6.63
N LEU A 71 15.39 4.90 -5.75
CA LEU A 71 16.52 4.04 -6.11
C LEU A 71 16.10 2.57 -6.21
N PRO A 72 16.28 1.89 -7.36
CA PRO A 72 16.02 0.46 -7.47
C PRO A 72 16.96 -0.33 -6.54
N GLN A 73 16.39 -1.32 -5.86
CA GLN A 73 17.07 -2.30 -5.03
C GLN A 73 17.14 -3.65 -5.76
N GLU A 74 18.04 -4.54 -5.34
CA GLU A 74 18.23 -5.86 -5.97
C GLU A 74 16.98 -6.75 -5.94
N ASN A 75 16.15 -6.60 -4.90
CA ASN A 75 14.88 -7.33 -4.73
C ASN A 75 13.71 -6.75 -5.55
N GLY A 76 13.96 -5.75 -6.41
CA GLY A 76 12.96 -5.08 -7.24
C GLY A 76 12.19 -3.95 -6.53
N GLU A 77 12.52 -3.64 -5.28
CA GLU A 77 11.94 -2.50 -4.57
C GLU A 77 12.54 -1.17 -5.03
N LEU A 78 11.79 -0.09 -4.79
CA LEU A 78 12.17 1.27 -5.08
C LEU A 78 12.31 2.03 -3.76
N LYS A 79 13.55 2.31 -3.36
CA LYS A 79 13.83 3.04 -2.13
C LYS A 79 13.65 4.54 -2.33
N LEU A 80 12.68 5.10 -1.61
CA LEU A 80 12.46 6.55 -1.53
C LEU A 80 13.69 7.23 -0.90
N SER A 81 14.21 8.23 -1.58
CA SER A 81 15.28 9.10 -1.11
C SER A 81 14.92 10.56 -1.38
N MET A 82 15.38 11.44 -0.51
CA MET A 82 15.09 12.87 -0.58
C MET A 82 16.34 13.69 -0.35
N GLU A 83 16.48 14.78 -1.10
CA GLU A 83 17.56 15.74 -0.92
C GLU A 83 17.02 17.17 -1.04
N SER A 84 17.69 18.10 -0.38
CA SER A 84 17.44 19.53 -0.56
C SER A 84 18.76 20.28 -0.40
N HIS A 85 18.96 21.30 -1.21
CA HIS A 85 20.07 22.24 -1.07
C HIS A 85 19.70 23.42 -0.16
N VAL A 86 18.46 23.50 0.31
CA VAL A 86 17.92 24.62 1.10
C VAL A 86 17.67 24.22 2.55
N PHE A 87 17.21 23.00 2.79
CA PHE A 87 16.88 22.53 4.13
C PHE A 87 18.03 21.78 4.80
N SER A 88 18.12 21.90 6.12
CA SER A 88 19.02 21.07 6.93
C SER A 88 18.55 19.60 6.96
N PRO A 89 19.41 18.65 7.34
CA PRO A 89 19.02 17.24 7.47
C PRO A 89 17.76 17.02 8.33
N ASP A 90 17.66 17.68 9.48
CA ASP A 90 16.50 17.54 10.38
C ASP A 90 15.20 18.08 9.75
N GLN A 91 15.30 19.17 8.99
CA GLN A 91 14.16 19.73 8.26
C GLN A 91 13.71 18.83 7.12
N ILE A 92 14.67 18.22 6.40
CA ILE A 92 14.37 17.21 5.37
C ILE A 92 13.72 15.99 6.00
N GLN A 93 14.18 15.55 7.17
CA GLN A 93 13.58 14.42 7.88
C GLN A 93 12.11 14.69 8.23
N LEU A 94 11.82 15.82 8.88
CA LEU A 94 10.45 16.16 9.29
C LEU A 94 9.51 16.34 8.09
N LYS A 95 9.92 17.16 7.09
CA LYS A 95 9.11 17.38 5.88
C LYS A 95 8.98 16.11 5.05
N GLY A 96 10.05 15.32 5.02
CA GLY A 96 10.14 14.07 4.30
C GLY A 96 9.24 12.99 4.88
N GLN A 97 9.05 12.94 6.19
CA GLN A 97 8.08 12.03 6.83
C GLN A 97 6.65 12.32 6.36
N ASN A 98 6.22 13.58 6.39
CA ASN A 98 4.89 13.97 5.94
C ASN A 98 4.67 13.65 4.46
N LEU A 99 5.67 13.94 3.62
CA LEU A 99 5.62 13.66 2.20
C LEU A 99 5.65 12.14 1.89
N ALA A 100 6.46 11.37 2.61
CA ALA A 100 6.52 9.93 2.48
C ALA A 100 5.17 9.30 2.86
N HIS A 101 4.55 9.75 3.95
CA HIS A 101 3.23 9.29 4.37
C HIS A 101 2.14 9.66 3.34
N ALA A 102 2.13 10.90 2.85
CA ALA A 102 1.20 11.32 1.79
C ALA A 102 1.36 10.48 0.51
N LEU A 103 2.59 10.14 0.16
CA LEU A 103 2.91 9.27 -0.97
C LEU A 103 2.45 7.84 -0.75
N GLN A 104 2.67 7.26 0.44
CA GLN A 104 2.17 5.92 0.78
C GLN A 104 0.64 5.87 0.65
N LYS A 105 -0.06 6.86 1.18
CA LYS A 105 -1.52 7.00 1.04
C LYS A 105 -1.96 7.00 -0.43
N GLU A 106 -1.38 7.85 -1.26
CA GLU A 106 -1.74 7.93 -2.68
C GLU A 106 -1.29 6.68 -3.48
N TYR A 107 -0.24 6.00 -3.05
CA TYR A 107 0.22 4.74 -3.64
C TYR A 107 -0.77 3.60 -3.39
N VAL A 108 -1.18 3.39 -2.14
CA VAL A 108 -2.20 2.39 -1.76
C VAL A 108 -3.52 2.66 -2.51
N LYS A 109 -3.98 3.90 -2.48
CA LYS A 109 -5.19 4.34 -3.18
C LYS A 109 -5.08 4.09 -4.69
N SER A 110 -3.94 4.41 -5.31
CA SER A 110 -3.72 4.17 -6.74
C SER A 110 -3.73 2.69 -7.10
N ALA A 111 -3.15 1.83 -6.24
CA ALA A 111 -3.17 0.38 -6.41
C ALA A 111 -4.60 -0.18 -6.32
N LEU A 112 -5.40 0.31 -5.36
CA LEU A 112 -6.80 -0.06 -5.21
C LEU A 112 -7.65 0.36 -6.41
N TYR A 113 -7.42 1.56 -6.96
CA TYR A 113 -8.09 1.98 -8.19
C TYR A 113 -7.71 1.10 -9.39
N GLN A 114 -6.46 0.64 -9.46
CA GLN A 114 -6.05 -0.30 -10.51
C GLN A 114 -6.71 -1.66 -10.34
N LEU A 115 -6.79 -2.18 -9.11
CA LEU A 115 -7.53 -3.39 -8.80
C LEU A 115 -9.01 -3.26 -9.16
N GLN A 116 -9.66 -2.17 -8.73
CA GLN A 116 -11.05 -1.87 -9.07
C GLN A 116 -11.26 -1.89 -10.58
N LYS A 117 -10.38 -1.21 -11.34
CA LYS A 117 -10.46 -1.16 -12.80
C LYS A 117 -10.35 -2.56 -13.41
N SER A 118 -9.38 -3.36 -12.97
CA SER A 118 -9.19 -4.73 -13.46
C SER A 118 -10.41 -5.62 -13.20
N LEU A 119 -11.05 -5.49 -12.03
CA LEU A 119 -12.24 -6.26 -11.70
C LEU A 119 -13.45 -5.83 -12.55
N ILE A 120 -13.62 -4.53 -12.78
CA ILE A 120 -14.66 -4.00 -13.69
C ILE A 120 -14.43 -4.52 -15.12
N GLU A 121 -13.19 -4.50 -15.60
CA GLU A 121 -12.82 -5.04 -16.92
C GLU A 121 -13.09 -6.54 -17.01
N SER A 122 -13.03 -7.28 -15.90
CA SER A 122 -13.43 -8.70 -15.83
C SER A 122 -14.95 -8.93 -15.74
N GLY A 123 -15.76 -7.87 -15.78
CA GLY A 123 -17.22 -7.94 -15.73
C GLY A 123 -17.82 -7.92 -14.33
N GLN A 124 -17.05 -7.59 -13.28
CA GLN A 124 -17.56 -7.48 -11.92
C GLN A 124 -18.09 -6.06 -11.64
N SER A 125 -19.20 -5.96 -10.91
CA SER A 125 -19.63 -4.68 -10.32
C SER A 125 -18.74 -4.38 -9.12
N VAL A 126 -18.08 -3.22 -9.07
CA VAL A 126 -17.15 -2.90 -7.98
C VAL A 126 -17.31 -1.46 -7.52
N ARG A 127 -17.40 -1.29 -6.20
CA ARG A 127 -17.54 0.01 -5.54
C ARG A 127 -16.43 0.18 -4.50
N LEU A 128 -15.63 1.25 -4.64
CA LEU A 128 -14.58 1.61 -3.69
C LEU A 128 -15.09 2.73 -2.78
N GLU A 129 -15.07 2.50 -1.47
CA GLU A 129 -15.30 3.51 -0.45
C GLU A 129 -13.99 3.79 0.30
N THR A 130 -13.81 5.04 0.73
CA THR A 130 -12.66 5.46 1.54
C THR A 130 -13.17 6.24 2.73
N GLU A 131 -12.76 5.81 3.92
CA GLU A 131 -13.03 6.47 5.19
C GLU A 131 -11.68 6.87 5.80
N GLU A 132 -11.52 8.16 6.08
CA GLU A 132 -10.34 8.67 6.78
C GLU A 132 -10.70 8.87 8.26
N LYS A 133 -10.14 8.03 9.13
CA LYS A 133 -10.21 8.20 10.58
C LYS A 133 -8.95 8.91 11.06
N SER A 134 -8.99 9.45 12.28
CA SER A 134 -7.93 10.29 12.85
C SER A 134 -6.52 9.68 12.78
N GLU A 135 -6.41 8.35 12.77
CA GLU A 135 -5.14 7.63 12.74
C GLU A 135 -5.05 6.62 11.57
N GLU A 136 -6.16 6.26 10.92
CA GLU A 136 -6.13 5.19 9.92
C GLU A 136 -6.96 5.57 8.70
N ILE A 137 -6.50 5.13 7.53
CA ILE A 137 -7.25 5.28 6.29
C ILE A 137 -7.77 3.90 5.92
N ILE A 138 -9.09 3.77 5.85
CA ILE A 138 -9.78 2.52 5.58
C ILE A 138 -10.37 2.60 4.18
N HIS A 139 -9.89 1.76 3.29
CA HIS A 139 -10.47 1.56 1.97
C HIS A 139 -11.28 0.28 1.95
N THR A 140 -12.54 0.34 1.53
CA THR A 140 -13.40 -0.84 1.38
C THR A 140 -13.82 -1.00 -0.07
N LEU A 141 -13.40 -2.10 -0.69
CA LEU A 141 -13.74 -2.48 -2.05
C LEU A 141 -14.87 -3.52 -2.00
N PHE A 142 -16.09 -3.11 -2.31
CA PHE A 142 -17.26 -3.98 -2.43
C PHE A 142 -17.32 -4.59 -3.83
N ILE A 143 -17.48 -5.90 -3.91
CA ILE A 143 -17.38 -6.65 -5.17
C ILE A 143 -18.68 -7.44 -5.39
N GLY A 144 -19.48 -6.99 -6.35
CA GLY A 144 -20.81 -7.51 -6.64
C GLY A 144 -21.79 -7.26 -5.49
N ASP A 145 -22.85 -8.06 -5.47
CA ASP A 145 -23.99 -7.86 -4.55
C ASP A 145 -23.98 -8.84 -3.36
N GLN A 146 -23.01 -9.76 -3.29
CA GLN A 146 -23.02 -10.92 -2.36
C GLN A 146 -22.18 -10.72 -1.09
N GLY A 147 -22.10 -9.51 -0.55
CA GLY A 147 -21.36 -9.25 0.70
C GLY A 147 -19.85 -9.49 0.62
N LYS A 148 -19.31 -9.63 -0.60
CA LYS A 148 -17.88 -9.77 -0.85
C LYS A 148 -17.22 -8.41 -0.74
N LYS A 149 -16.23 -8.30 0.13
CA LYS A 149 -15.47 -7.06 0.29
C LYS A 149 -14.01 -7.33 0.61
N LEU A 150 -13.18 -6.42 0.16
CA LEU A 150 -11.78 -6.32 0.56
C LEU A 150 -11.64 -5.02 1.35
N VAL A 151 -11.20 -5.12 2.59
CA VAL A 151 -10.90 -3.98 3.46
C VAL A 151 -9.38 -3.84 3.50
N VAL A 152 -8.87 -2.67 3.15
CA VAL A 152 -7.45 -2.33 3.23
C VAL A 152 -7.30 -1.14 4.16
N LYS A 153 -6.55 -1.31 5.23
CA LYS A 153 -6.25 -0.25 6.20
C LYS A 153 -4.80 0.16 6.07
N LEU A 154 -4.56 1.46 6.04
CA LEU A 154 -3.24 2.06 6.13
C LEU A 154 -3.09 2.70 7.51
N HIS A 155 -2.12 2.19 8.27
CA HIS A 155 -1.75 2.71 9.59
C HIS A 155 -0.69 3.82 9.47
N PRO A 156 -0.55 4.72 10.48
CA PRO A 156 0.38 5.85 10.45
C PRO A 156 1.83 5.47 10.18
N GLU A 157 2.25 4.33 10.70
CA GLU A 157 3.60 3.77 10.60
C GLU A 157 3.95 3.25 9.19
N GLY A 158 3.00 3.26 8.25
CA GLY A 158 3.20 2.74 6.90
C GLY A 158 2.99 1.23 6.79
N VAL A 159 2.33 0.63 7.79
CA VAL A 159 1.85 -0.76 7.77
C VAL A 159 0.49 -0.79 7.08
N VAL A 160 0.31 -1.79 6.23
CA VAL A 160 -0.97 -2.10 5.58
C VAL A 160 -1.50 -3.40 6.16
N SER A 161 -2.76 -3.38 6.58
CA SER A 161 -3.54 -4.58 6.86
C SER A 161 -4.63 -4.75 5.81
N GLU A 162 -4.77 -5.95 5.27
CA GLU A 162 -5.81 -6.31 4.32
C GLU A 162 -6.66 -7.45 4.86
N GLN A 163 -7.97 -7.36 4.66
CA GLN A 163 -8.93 -8.35 5.11
C GLN A 163 -9.93 -8.63 4.00
N VAL A 164 -10.03 -9.90 3.61
CA VAL A 164 -10.98 -10.35 2.57
C VAL A 164 -12.14 -11.09 3.22
N GLU A 165 -13.37 -10.65 2.95
CA GLU A 165 -14.61 -11.27 3.41
C GLU A 165 -15.46 -11.75 2.23
N GLY A 166 -16.15 -12.88 2.41
CA GLY A 166 -17.08 -13.45 1.40
C GLY A 166 -16.43 -14.25 0.26
N TYR A 167 -15.11 -14.46 0.28
CA TYR A 167 -14.39 -15.30 -0.68
C TYR A 167 -14.08 -16.70 -0.12
N VAL A 168 -13.87 -17.68 -1.00
CA VAL A 168 -13.55 -19.07 -0.64
C VAL A 168 -12.37 -19.57 -1.48
N GLY A 169 -11.39 -20.20 -0.83
CA GLY A 169 -10.27 -20.90 -1.49
C GLY A 169 -9.34 -19.99 -2.29
N LYS A 170 -8.87 -20.47 -3.44
CA LYS A 170 -7.85 -19.80 -4.30
C LYS A 170 -8.23 -18.38 -4.73
N SER A 171 -9.54 -18.13 -4.93
CA SER A 171 -10.06 -16.82 -5.31
C SER A 171 -9.72 -15.69 -4.32
N CYS A 172 -9.49 -16.04 -3.05
CA CYS A 172 -9.15 -15.11 -1.99
C CYS A 172 -7.69 -14.62 -2.12
N ALA A 173 -6.77 -15.55 -2.38
CA ALA A 173 -5.36 -15.25 -2.56
C ALA A 173 -5.08 -14.55 -3.91
N ASP A 174 -5.84 -14.89 -4.95
CA ASP A 174 -5.70 -14.24 -6.26
C ASP A 174 -6.12 -12.77 -6.22
N LEU A 175 -7.10 -12.42 -5.38
CA LEU A 175 -7.59 -11.05 -5.21
C LEU A 175 -6.55 -10.14 -4.53
N THR A 176 -5.90 -10.61 -3.47
CA THR A 176 -4.90 -9.83 -2.72
C THR A 176 -3.53 -9.86 -3.38
N ALA A 177 -3.21 -10.88 -4.18
CA ALA A 177 -1.93 -11.00 -4.88
C ALA A 177 -1.58 -9.76 -5.71
N VAL A 178 -2.56 -9.08 -6.32
CA VAL A 178 -2.32 -7.85 -7.10
C VAL A 178 -1.79 -6.72 -6.19
N LEU A 179 -2.36 -6.57 -5.00
CA LEU A 179 -1.95 -5.56 -4.03
C LEU A 179 -0.63 -5.94 -3.36
N GLU A 180 -0.51 -7.18 -2.90
CA GLU A 180 0.70 -7.68 -2.26
C GLU A 180 1.90 -7.58 -3.20
N ASN A 181 1.81 -8.06 -4.46
CA ASN A 181 2.92 -7.98 -5.41
C ASN A 181 3.35 -6.54 -5.72
N SER A 182 2.42 -5.58 -5.61
CA SER A 182 2.68 -4.16 -5.83
C SER A 182 3.32 -3.49 -4.62
N MET A 183 3.16 -4.03 -3.42
CA MET A 183 3.47 -3.34 -2.16
C MET A 183 4.41 -4.09 -1.21
N THR A 184 4.66 -5.38 -1.41
CA THR A 184 5.54 -6.16 -0.54
C THR A 184 6.11 -7.39 -1.26
N THR A 185 7.18 -7.97 -0.71
CA THR A 185 7.64 -9.34 -1.02
C THR A 185 7.34 -10.32 0.10
N GLU A 186 6.93 -9.83 1.26
CA GLU A 186 6.74 -10.60 2.48
C GLU A 186 5.43 -10.12 3.13
N ALA A 187 4.39 -10.94 3.03
CA ALA A 187 3.10 -10.72 3.69
C ALA A 187 2.91 -11.77 4.78
N GLN A 188 2.62 -11.33 6.01
CA GLN A 188 2.21 -12.23 7.08
C GLN A 188 0.73 -12.52 6.93
N ARG A 189 0.38 -13.73 6.48
CA ARG A 189 -1.01 -14.13 6.26
C ARG A 189 -1.53 -14.99 7.42
N GLU A 190 -2.62 -14.53 8.03
CA GLU A 190 -3.39 -15.26 9.01
C GLU A 190 -4.74 -15.69 8.40
N TRP A 191 -5.03 -16.99 8.45
CA TRP A 191 -6.28 -17.53 7.94
C TRP A 191 -7.33 -17.55 9.04
N ALA A 192 -8.45 -16.86 8.83
CA ALA A 192 -9.58 -16.96 9.74
C ALA A 192 -10.34 -18.26 9.45
N SER A 193 -10.46 -19.14 10.45
CA SER A 193 -11.37 -20.28 10.40
C SER A 193 -12.80 -19.76 10.21
N GLU A 194 -13.59 -20.42 9.36
CA GLU A 194 -15.02 -20.11 9.20
C GLU A 194 -15.68 -19.98 10.58
N GLN A 195 -16.09 -18.76 10.92
CA GLN A 195 -17.04 -18.58 12.01
C GLN A 195 -18.35 -19.18 11.50
N THR A 196 -18.65 -20.40 11.92
CA THR A 196 -20.03 -20.86 12.02
C THR A 196 -20.76 -19.78 12.81
N GLU A 197 -21.66 -19.04 12.16
CA GLU A 197 -22.66 -18.25 12.87
C GLU A 197 -23.43 -19.23 13.75
N VAL A 198 -23.07 -19.29 15.04
CA VAL A 198 -23.95 -19.88 16.05
C VAL A 198 -25.03 -18.85 16.29
N MET A 199 -26.01 -18.83 15.40
CA MET A 199 -27.31 -18.24 15.67
C MET A 199 -27.95 -19.13 16.75
N ASN A 200 -27.75 -18.81 18.03
CA ASN A 200 -28.61 -19.26 19.13
C ASN A 200 -28.16 -18.66 20.47
N ASN A 201 -28.95 -17.70 20.99
CA ASN A 201 -29.87 -18.01 22.09
C ASN A 201 -30.63 -16.75 22.48
N GLN A 202 -31.87 -16.65 21.99
CA GLN A 202 -32.90 -15.95 22.75
C GLN A 202 -33.04 -16.70 24.08
N GLU A 203 -32.82 -16.01 25.20
CA GLU A 203 -33.12 -16.53 26.53
C GLU A 203 -34.63 -16.72 26.66
N VAL A 204 -35.11 -17.94 26.38
CA VAL A 204 -36.43 -18.38 26.82
C VAL A 204 -36.25 -18.98 28.21
N GLN A 205 -36.35 -18.15 29.25
CA GLN A 205 -36.53 -18.63 30.62
C GLN A 205 -37.93 -19.25 30.76
N VAL A 206 -38.02 -20.58 30.66
CA VAL A 206 -39.22 -21.30 31.12
C VAL A 206 -39.09 -21.50 32.62
N LEU A 207 -39.68 -20.58 33.38
CA LEU A 207 -39.96 -20.75 34.81
C LEU A 207 -40.92 -21.94 34.99
N ARG A 208 -40.41 -23.08 35.45
CA ARG A 208 -41.26 -24.14 36.03
C ARG A 208 -41.58 -23.75 37.47
N LEU A 209 -42.83 -23.33 37.68
CA LEU A 209 -43.44 -23.25 38.99
C LEU A 209 -43.52 -24.66 39.58
N ASN A 210 -42.79 -24.93 40.66
CA ASN A 210 -43.07 -26.07 41.51
C ASN A 210 -44.30 -25.73 42.35
N ASN A 211 -45.48 -26.06 41.83
CA ASN A 211 -46.67 -26.20 42.66
C ASN A 211 -46.57 -27.52 43.44
N ILE A 212 -46.39 -27.36 44.75
CA ILE A 212 -47.12 -28.02 45.85
C ILE A 212 -47.98 -29.25 45.46
N ASP A 213 -47.73 -30.39 46.11
CA ASP A 213 -48.62 -31.01 47.12
C ASP A 213 -48.42 -32.54 47.23
N LEU A 214 -48.02 -32.99 48.44
CA LEU A 214 -48.58 -34.08 49.26
C LEU A 214 -47.55 -34.60 50.29
#